data_AF-A0A7W1V191-F1
#
_entry.id   AF-A0A7W1V191-F1
#
_cell.length_a   1.000
_cell.length_b   1.000
_cell.length_c   1.000
_cell.angle_alpha   90.00
_cell.angle_beta   90.00
_cell.angle_gamma   90.00
#
_symmetry.space_group_name_H-M   'P 1'
#
loop_
_entity.id
_entity.type
_entity.pdbx_description
1 polymer ?
#
loop_
_entity_poly.entity_id
_entity_poly.type
_entity_poly.pdbx_seq_one_letter_code
_entity_poly.pdbx_strand_id
1 'polypeptide(L)'
;MKIALTTCISALLITVNGFSQKEKNELKAYQFYASEGSEITFGKAVEEMAACDIVLFGELHDNAMIHWLQLKMAQELSKIKSITLGGEMFETDNQLLMDEYLMGLVNDSRFEAEARLWPNYKTDYKPLLQLAREKNLRFIATNVPRRYAALVSQQGLDTLNNLSAEARKLLPKLRDTFNLRGLREEFI
;
A
#
# COMPACT_ATOMS: atom_id res chain seq x y z
N MET A 1 54.21 43.22 58.04
CA MET A 1 54.72 42.11 57.20
C MET A 1 53.77 41.97 56.01
N LYS A 2 54.34 41.81 54.81
CA LYS A 2 53.79 42.24 53.51
C LYS A 2 52.60 41.40 53.00
N ILE A 3 51.69 42.12 52.35
CA ILE A 3 50.64 41.66 51.43
C ILE A 3 51.31 40.96 50.24
N ALA A 4 50.82 39.78 49.85
CA ALA A 4 51.13 39.17 48.56
C ALA A 4 49.82 38.84 47.83
N LEU A 5 49.56 39.70 46.86
CA LEU A 5 48.56 39.62 45.80
C LEU A 5 49.10 38.69 44.71
N THR A 6 48.41 37.59 44.37
CA THR A 6 48.75 36.82 43.15
C THR A 6 47.50 36.08 42.61
N THR A 7 46.85 36.77 41.67
CA THR A 7 46.27 36.27 40.40
C THR A 7 45.14 35.23 40.38
N CYS A 8 43.97 35.73 39.95
CA CYS A 8 43.06 35.21 38.92
C CYS A 8 43.27 33.76 38.46
N ILE A 9 42.21 32.95 38.57
CA ILE A 9 41.52 32.32 37.44
C ILE A 9 40.09 32.03 37.92
N SER A 10 39.16 32.85 37.45
CA SER A 10 37.74 32.55 37.41
C SER A 10 37.55 31.31 36.54
N ALA A 11 37.34 30.15 37.16
CA ALA A 11 36.89 28.94 36.48
C ALA A 11 35.42 29.13 36.06
N LEU A 12 35.22 29.87 34.97
CA LEU A 12 33.97 29.90 34.24
C LEU A 12 33.81 28.54 33.55
N LEU A 13 33.16 27.61 34.25
CA LEU A 13 32.63 26.38 33.66
C LEU A 13 31.57 26.77 32.65
N ILE A 14 32.00 27.05 31.42
CA ILE A 14 31.12 27.08 30.26
C ILE A 14 30.74 25.62 30.02
N THR A 15 29.64 25.18 30.64
CA THR A 15 28.89 24.01 30.16
C THR A 15 28.40 24.37 28.77
N VAL A 16 29.20 24.04 27.76
CA VAL A 16 28.76 24.02 26.37
C VAL A 16 27.73 22.89 26.31
N ASN A 17 26.48 23.19 26.61
CA ASN A 17 25.37 22.38 26.16
C ASN A 17 25.44 22.45 24.64
N GLY A 18 26.11 21.47 24.05
CA GLY A 18 26.06 21.19 22.63
C GLY A 18 24.64 20.79 22.28
N PHE A 19 23.74 21.77 22.20
CA PHE A 19 22.59 21.68 21.34
C PHE A 19 23.16 21.60 19.93
N SER A 20 23.44 20.38 19.49
CA SER A 20 23.57 20.07 18.08
C SER A 20 22.21 20.34 17.47
N GLN A 21 21.93 21.60 17.14
CA GLN A 21 20.96 21.93 16.12
C GLN A 21 21.55 21.43 14.83
N LYS A 22 21.32 20.15 14.56
CA LYS A 22 21.50 19.57 13.25
C LYS A 22 20.43 20.26 12.39
N GLU A 23 20.79 21.39 11.77
CA GLU A 23 20.04 21.97 10.67
C GLU A 23 19.99 20.91 9.57
N LYS A 24 18.97 20.07 9.64
CA LYS A 24 18.70 19.01 8.70
C LYS A 24 18.04 19.65 7.49
N ASN A 25 18.85 20.06 6.52
CA ASN A 25 18.44 20.01 5.11
C ASN A 25 18.31 18.53 4.69
N GLU A 26 17.45 17.77 5.40
CA GLU A 26 17.16 16.39 5.06
C GLU A 26 16.11 16.39 3.95
N LEU A 27 16.50 15.85 2.79
CA LEU A 27 15.58 15.62 1.69
C LEU A 27 14.45 14.69 2.17
N LYS A 28 13.23 15.21 2.19
CA LYS A 28 12.03 14.49 2.62
C LYS A 28 11.40 13.82 1.40
N ALA A 29 11.49 12.49 1.32
CA ALA A 29 11.00 11.73 0.18
C ALA A 29 9.47 11.56 0.15
N TYR A 30 8.81 11.64 1.30
CA TYR A 30 7.36 11.53 1.45
C TYR A 30 6.86 12.23 2.72
N GLN A 31 5.57 12.55 2.76
CA GLN A 31 4.87 13.04 3.96
C GLN A 31 3.43 12.50 3.97
N PHE A 32 2.92 12.12 5.14
CA PHE A 32 1.52 11.72 5.33
C PHE A 32 0.73 12.90 5.90
N TYR A 33 -0.52 13.04 5.48
CA TYR A 33 -1.40 14.07 6.00
C TYR A 33 -2.68 13.42 6.51
N ALA A 34 -3.15 13.88 7.67
CA ALA A 34 -4.48 13.55 8.14
C ALA A 34 -5.54 14.35 7.34
N SER A 35 -6.82 14.00 7.50
CA SER A 35 -7.90 14.54 6.68
C SER A 35 -8.10 16.05 6.77
N GLU A 36 -7.64 16.67 7.85
CA GLU A 36 -7.70 18.12 8.04
C GLU A 36 -6.49 18.86 7.44
N GLY A 37 -5.48 18.13 6.96
CA GLY A 37 -4.27 18.67 6.31
C GLY A 37 -3.02 18.74 7.19
N SER A 38 -3.03 18.25 8.42
CA SER A 38 -1.88 18.26 9.33
C SER A 38 -0.91 17.13 8.99
N GLU A 39 0.37 17.43 9.14
CA GLU A 39 1.43 16.44 8.96
C GLU A 39 1.37 15.37 10.05
N ILE A 40 1.24 14.10 9.64
CA ILE A 40 1.35 12.95 10.54
C ILE A 40 2.58 12.12 10.19
N THR A 41 3.10 11.38 11.17
CA THR A 41 4.23 10.47 10.94
C THR A 41 3.75 9.19 10.27
N PHE A 42 4.66 8.45 9.63
CA PHE A 42 4.35 7.12 9.11
C PHE A 42 3.80 6.17 10.19
N GLY A 43 4.38 6.20 11.41
CA GLY A 43 3.89 5.40 12.53
C GLY A 43 2.46 5.75 12.93
N LYS A 44 2.12 7.05 12.92
CA LYS A 44 0.75 7.49 13.20
C LYS A 44 -0.23 7.02 12.12
N ALA A 45 0.16 7.09 10.85
CA ALA A 45 -0.64 6.56 9.74
C ALA A 45 -0.87 5.03 9.88
N VAL A 46 0.16 4.27 10.28
CA VAL A 46 0.03 2.83 10.57
C VAL A 46 -0.98 2.57 11.69
N GLU A 47 -0.91 3.31 12.80
CA GLU A 47 -1.85 3.15 13.92
C GLU A 47 -3.29 3.41 13.49
N GLU A 48 -3.53 4.48 12.74
CA GLU A 48 -4.86 4.83 12.25
C GLU A 48 -5.39 3.77 11.27
N MET A 49 -4.57 3.33 10.31
CA MET A 49 -4.94 2.27 9.36
C MET A 49 -5.16 0.92 10.06
N ALA A 50 -4.44 0.62 11.14
CA ALA A 50 -4.63 -0.61 11.89
C ALA A 50 -6.00 -0.68 12.58
N ALA A 51 -6.57 0.47 12.96
CA ALA A 51 -7.90 0.58 13.57
C ALA A 51 -9.05 0.40 12.55
N CYS A 52 -8.79 0.52 11.25
CA CYS A 52 -9.79 0.36 10.19
C CYS A 52 -10.02 -1.11 9.81
N ASP A 53 -11.26 -1.46 9.45
CA ASP A 53 -11.59 -2.78 8.87
C ASP A 53 -11.10 -2.91 7.43
N ILE A 54 -11.21 -1.82 6.65
CA ILE A 54 -10.82 -1.74 5.25
C ILE A 54 -9.97 -0.48 5.04
N VAL A 55 -8.84 -0.65 4.37
CA VAL A 55 -7.96 0.45 3.95
C VAL A 55 -7.84 0.41 2.43
N LEU A 56 -8.23 1.49 1.77
CA LEU A 56 -8.04 1.67 0.32
C LEU A 56 -6.76 2.46 0.09
N PHE A 57 -5.73 1.80 -0.44
CA PHE A 57 -4.44 2.43 -0.70
C PHE A 57 -4.35 2.83 -2.18
N GLY A 58 -4.67 4.09 -2.49
CA GLY A 58 -4.56 4.62 -3.85
C GLY A 58 -3.11 4.75 -4.32
N GLU A 59 -2.87 4.52 -5.61
CA GLU A 59 -1.54 4.61 -6.21
C GLU A 59 -1.53 5.36 -7.54
N LEU A 60 -0.34 5.83 -7.93
CA LEU A 60 -0.01 6.12 -9.32
C LEU A 60 0.85 4.95 -9.82
N HIS A 61 0.36 4.22 -10.83
CA HIS A 61 0.89 2.90 -11.21
C HIS A 61 2.38 2.85 -11.53
N ASP A 62 2.99 3.94 -12.00
CA ASP A 62 4.41 3.98 -12.35
C ASP A 62 5.25 4.81 -11.34
N ASN A 63 4.84 4.82 -10.07
CA ASN A 63 5.53 5.55 -9.00
C ASN A 63 6.18 4.61 -7.97
N ALA A 64 7.49 4.39 -8.13
CA ALA A 64 8.27 3.51 -7.25
C ALA A 64 8.22 3.90 -5.75
N MET A 65 8.08 5.19 -5.43
CA MET A 65 7.98 5.63 -4.03
C MET A 65 6.65 5.19 -3.39
N ILE A 66 5.56 5.24 -4.16
CA ILE A 66 4.24 4.80 -3.68
C ILE A 66 4.23 3.28 -3.48
N HIS A 67 4.75 2.50 -4.42
CA HIS A 67 4.86 1.04 -4.29
C HIS A 67 5.72 0.62 -3.10
N TRP A 68 6.82 1.34 -2.88
CA TRP A 68 7.64 1.15 -1.68
C TRP A 68 6.87 1.47 -0.39
N LEU A 69 6.09 2.56 -0.37
CA LEU A 69 5.25 2.91 0.78
C LEU A 69 4.16 1.87 1.03
N GLN A 70 3.51 1.34 -0.01
CA GLN A 70 2.55 0.24 0.12
C GLN A 70 3.18 -0.98 0.76
N LEU A 71 4.36 -1.40 0.28
CA LEU A 71 5.10 -2.52 0.87
C LEU A 71 5.41 -2.26 2.35
N LYS A 72 5.90 -1.06 2.69
CA LYS A 72 6.20 -0.68 4.08
C LYS A 72 4.96 -0.67 4.97
N MET A 73 3.86 -0.13 4.47
CA MET A 73 2.59 -0.10 5.17
C MET A 73 2.07 -1.53 5.43
N ALA A 74 2.04 -2.38 4.40
CA ALA A 74 1.65 -3.78 4.53
C ALA A 74 2.55 -4.54 5.52
N GLN A 75 3.86 -4.29 5.49
CA GLN A 75 4.82 -4.87 6.44
C GLN A 75 4.47 -4.48 7.88
N GLU A 76 4.24 -3.21 8.19
CA GLU A 76 3.92 -2.78 9.55
C GLU A 76 2.53 -3.23 10.00
N LEU A 77 1.50 -3.10 9.15
CA LEU A 77 0.15 -3.55 9.47
C LEU A 77 0.10 -5.05 9.77
N SER A 78 0.84 -5.87 9.01
CA SER A 78 0.93 -7.33 9.22
C SER A 78 1.58 -7.72 10.56
N LYS A 79 2.31 -6.82 11.22
CA LYS A 79 2.88 -7.08 12.56
C LYS A 79 1.86 -6.81 13.66
N ILE A 80 0.88 -5.94 13.40
CA ILE A 80 -0.11 -5.51 14.37
C ILE A 80 -1.32 -6.44 14.34
N LYS A 81 -1.78 -6.82 13.14
CA LYS A 81 -2.93 -7.72 12.97
C LYS A 81 -2.80 -8.59 11.73
N SER A 82 -3.61 -9.66 11.69
CA SER A 82 -3.79 -10.43 10.47
C SER A 82 -4.47 -9.57 9.41
N ILE A 83 -3.84 -9.43 8.25
CA ILE A 83 -4.36 -8.66 7.12
C ILE A 83 -4.60 -9.55 5.91
N THR A 84 -5.50 -9.10 5.03
CA THR A 84 -5.67 -9.63 3.67
C THR A 84 -5.31 -8.51 2.70
N LEU A 85 -4.48 -8.82 1.70
CA LEU A 85 -4.12 -7.88 0.65
C LEU A 85 -5.08 -8.04 -0.53
N GLY A 86 -5.43 -6.94 -1.17
CA GLY A 86 -6.13 -6.91 -2.44
C GLY A 86 -5.28 -6.20 -3.49
N GLY A 87 -5.24 -6.72 -4.72
CA GLY A 87 -4.45 -6.14 -5.81
C GLY A 87 -5.24 -6.00 -7.10
N GLU A 88 -5.45 -4.75 -7.54
CA GLU A 88 -6.15 -4.40 -8.79
C GLU A 88 -5.36 -4.80 -10.04
N MET A 89 -4.04 -4.90 -9.94
CA MET A 89 -3.18 -5.38 -11.01
C MET A 89 -3.38 -6.87 -11.35
N PHE A 90 -4.18 -7.60 -10.56
CA PHE A 90 -4.51 -9.00 -10.79
C PHE A 90 -6.01 -9.21 -11.05
N GLU A 91 -6.30 -10.01 -12.07
CA GLU A 91 -7.67 -10.35 -12.48
C GLU A 91 -8.19 -11.56 -11.68
N THR A 92 -9.47 -11.57 -11.30
CA THR A 92 -10.07 -12.61 -10.44
C THR A 92 -9.95 -14.03 -11.01
N ASP A 93 -9.81 -14.17 -12.33
CA ASP A 93 -9.58 -15.45 -12.99
C ASP A 93 -8.14 -15.97 -12.87
N ASN A 94 -7.23 -15.19 -12.28
CA ASN A 94 -5.90 -15.63 -11.88
C ASN A 94 -5.84 -16.06 -10.40
N GLN A 95 -6.95 -15.99 -9.65
CA GLN A 95 -6.94 -16.30 -8.21
C GLN A 95 -6.47 -17.72 -7.90
N LEU A 96 -6.85 -18.73 -8.71
CA LEU A 96 -6.41 -20.11 -8.49
C LEU A 96 -4.88 -20.23 -8.54
N LEU A 97 -4.27 -19.70 -9.60
CA LEU A 97 -2.81 -19.69 -9.79
C LEU A 97 -2.11 -18.88 -8.68
N MET A 98 -2.71 -17.77 -8.25
CA MET A 98 -2.24 -16.96 -7.12
C MET A 98 -2.22 -17.77 -5.82
N ASP A 99 -3.30 -18.49 -5.52
CA ASP A 99 -3.41 -19.29 -4.30
C ASP A 99 -2.37 -20.42 -4.30
N GLU A 100 -2.19 -21.11 -5.44
CA GLU A 100 -1.16 -22.14 -5.60
C GLU A 100 0.26 -21.59 -5.45
N TYR A 101 0.51 -20.37 -5.94
CA TYR A 101 1.78 -19.66 -5.73
C TYR A 101 2.02 -19.34 -4.24
N LEU A 102 1.01 -18.82 -3.55
CA LEU A 102 1.11 -18.50 -2.11
C LEU A 102 1.29 -19.75 -1.24
N MET A 103 0.71 -20.89 -1.64
CA MET A 103 0.94 -22.20 -1.01
C MET A 103 2.30 -22.82 -1.34
N GLY A 104 3.06 -22.22 -2.27
CA GLY A 104 4.36 -22.71 -2.70
C GLY A 104 4.33 -23.90 -3.64
N LEU A 105 3.16 -24.23 -4.19
CA LEU A 105 2.99 -25.26 -5.23
C LEU A 105 3.55 -24.79 -6.57
N VAL A 106 3.50 -23.48 -6.82
CA VAL A 106 4.02 -22.81 -8.01
C VAL A 106 5.19 -21.90 -7.62
N ASN A 107 6.29 -21.97 -8.38
CA ASN A 107 7.45 -21.11 -8.18
C ASN A 107 7.29 -19.78 -8.95
N ASP A 108 8.13 -18.80 -8.63
CA ASP A 108 8.11 -17.47 -9.25
C ASP A 108 8.10 -17.52 -10.78
N SER A 109 8.99 -18.33 -11.38
CA SER A 109 9.12 -18.39 -12.85
C SER A 109 7.89 -18.96 -13.53
N ARG A 110 7.22 -19.93 -12.90
CA ARG A 110 5.98 -20.54 -13.42
C ARG A 110 4.80 -19.58 -13.26
N PHE A 111 4.69 -18.98 -12.07
CA PHE A 111 3.68 -17.97 -11.81
C PHE A 111 3.79 -16.81 -12.80
N GLU A 112 4.99 -16.26 -13.02
CA GLU A 112 5.22 -15.14 -13.93
C GLU A 112 4.97 -15.48 -15.40
N ALA A 113 5.10 -16.75 -15.80
CA ALA A 113 4.83 -17.19 -17.16
C ALA A 113 3.34 -17.42 -17.45
N GLU A 114 2.57 -17.79 -16.42
CA GLU A 114 1.16 -18.19 -16.55
C GLU A 114 0.17 -17.10 -16.12
N ALA A 115 0.57 -16.25 -15.17
CA ALA A 115 -0.25 -15.14 -14.70
C ALA A 115 -0.27 -14.01 -15.73
N ARG A 116 -1.42 -13.35 -15.86
CA ARG A 116 -1.58 -12.19 -16.73
C ARG A 116 -1.09 -10.94 -16.00
N LEU A 117 0.21 -10.75 -15.98
CA LEU A 117 0.88 -9.69 -15.22
C LEU A 117 0.98 -8.37 -15.99
N TRP A 118 1.07 -7.28 -15.25
CA TRP A 118 1.39 -5.96 -15.79
C TRP A 118 2.89 -5.82 -16.06
N PRO A 119 3.32 -4.95 -17.01
CA PRO A 119 4.73 -4.81 -17.38
C PRO A 119 5.67 -4.47 -16.20
N ASN A 120 5.18 -3.71 -15.23
CA ASN A 120 5.89 -3.27 -14.04
C ASN A 120 5.81 -4.25 -12.85
N TYR A 121 5.19 -5.43 -13.03
CA TYR A 121 5.00 -6.40 -11.94
C TYR A 121 6.27 -6.70 -11.15
N LYS A 122 7.39 -6.92 -11.85
CA LYS A 122 8.63 -7.39 -11.24
C LYS A 122 9.16 -6.43 -10.17
N THR A 123 8.98 -5.13 -10.36
CA THR A 123 9.48 -4.09 -9.44
C THR A 123 8.40 -3.65 -8.46
N ASP A 124 7.17 -3.49 -8.94
CA ASP A 124 6.15 -2.71 -8.23
C ASP A 124 5.24 -3.61 -7.40
N TYR A 125 4.92 -4.81 -7.89
CA TYR A 125 3.87 -5.66 -7.33
C TYR A 125 4.38 -6.98 -6.76
N LYS A 126 5.44 -7.54 -7.36
CA LYS A 126 6.08 -8.77 -6.88
C LYS A 126 6.48 -8.69 -5.40
N PRO A 127 7.05 -7.58 -4.88
CA PRO A 127 7.42 -7.51 -3.46
C PRO A 127 6.23 -7.67 -2.50
N LEU A 128 5.05 -7.15 -2.85
CA LEU A 128 3.83 -7.33 -2.04
C LEU A 128 3.36 -8.78 -2.05
N LEU A 129 3.45 -9.45 -3.20
CA LEU A 129 3.06 -10.84 -3.32
C LEU A 129 4.04 -11.78 -2.58
N GLN A 130 5.33 -11.48 -2.64
CA GLN A 130 6.35 -12.18 -1.85
C GLN A 130 6.14 -11.99 -0.35
N LEU A 131 5.85 -10.76 0.09
CA LEU A 131 5.49 -10.50 1.49
C LEU A 131 4.30 -11.36 1.92
N ALA A 132 3.27 -11.47 1.08
CA ALA A 132 2.10 -12.30 1.36
C ALA A 132 2.48 -13.78 1.51
N ARG A 133 3.30 -14.31 0.61
CA ARG A 133 3.82 -15.68 0.70
C ARG A 133 4.65 -15.90 1.97
N GLU A 134 5.61 -15.03 2.26
CA GLU A 134 6.51 -15.13 3.41
C GLU A 134 5.77 -15.10 4.75
N LYS A 135 4.71 -14.29 4.83
CA LYS A 135 3.90 -14.13 6.06
C LYS A 135 2.62 -14.96 6.07
N ASN A 136 2.40 -15.81 5.06
CA ASN A 136 1.17 -16.58 4.87
C ASN A 136 -0.10 -15.70 4.90
N LEU A 137 -0.02 -14.50 4.31
CA LEU A 137 -1.16 -13.59 4.16
C LEU A 137 -2.01 -14.02 2.97
N ARG A 138 -3.32 -13.79 3.08
CA ARG A 138 -4.21 -13.89 1.93
C ARG A 138 -3.95 -12.75 0.95
N PHE A 139 -3.95 -13.07 -0.34
CA PHE A 139 -3.89 -12.09 -1.42
C PHE A 139 -5.06 -12.32 -2.37
N ILE A 140 -5.89 -11.30 -2.58
CA ILE A 140 -7.09 -11.37 -3.42
C ILE A 140 -6.85 -10.57 -4.68
N ALA A 141 -6.99 -11.21 -5.84
CA ALA A 141 -7.06 -10.56 -7.13
C ALA A 141 -8.42 -9.85 -7.22
N THR A 142 -8.42 -8.51 -7.26
CA THR A 142 -9.65 -7.72 -7.11
C THR A 142 -10.26 -7.28 -8.43
N ASN A 143 -9.51 -7.37 -9.53
CA ASN A 143 -9.95 -6.79 -10.79
C ASN A 143 -10.79 -7.76 -11.60
N VAL A 144 -11.74 -7.20 -12.35
CA VAL A 144 -12.55 -7.96 -13.28
C VAL A 144 -11.67 -8.45 -14.44
N PRO A 145 -11.86 -9.69 -14.95
CA PRO A 145 -11.17 -10.13 -16.14
C PRO A 145 -11.40 -9.18 -17.30
N ARG A 146 -10.33 -8.74 -17.96
CA ARG A 146 -10.42 -7.66 -18.96
C ARG A 146 -11.36 -7.96 -20.12
N ARG A 147 -11.59 -9.24 -20.42
CA ARG A 147 -12.57 -9.68 -21.43
C ARG A 147 -13.99 -9.23 -21.10
N TYR A 148 -14.36 -9.20 -19.81
CA TYR A 148 -15.69 -8.76 -19.39
C TYR A 148 -15.77 -7.24 -19.30
N ALA A 149 -14.69 -6.56 -18.87
CA ALA A 149 -14.60 -5.11 -18.96
C ALA A 149 -14.73 -4.62 -20.41
N ALA A 150 -14.03 -5.26 -21.34
CA ALA A 150 -14.13 -4.98 -22.77
C ALA A 150 -15.54 -5.24 -23.33
N LEU A 151 -16.18 -6.34 -22.90
CA LEU A 151 -17.55 -6.66 -23.30
C LEU A 151 -18.53 -5.56 -22.86
N VAL A 152 -18.45 -5.09 -21.61
CA VAL A 152 -19.25 -3.98 -21.09
C VAL A 152 -18.97 -2.68 -21.85
N SER A 153 -17.70 -2.37 -22.10
CA SER A 153 -17.30 -1.17 -22.84
C SER A 153 -17.88 -1.14 -24.25
N GLN A 154 -18.09 -2.30 -24.88
CA GLN A 154 -18.59 -2.40 -26.25
C GLN A 154 -20.12 -2.50 -26.33
N GLN A 155 -20.76 -3.15 -25.35
CA GLN A 155 -22.16 -3.58 -25.46
C GLN A 155 -23.05 -3.13 -24.29
N GLY A 156 -22.50 -2.38 -23.32
CA GLY A 156 -23.20 -1.96 -22.11
C GLY A 156 -23.24 -3.04 -21.02
N LEU A 157 -23.71 -2.67 -19.83
CA LEU A 157 -23.71 -3.55 -18.64
C LEU A 157 -24.63 -4.78 -18.79
N ASP A 158 -25.75 -4.64 -19.51
CA ASP A 158 -26.76 -5.71 -19.65
C ASP A 158 -26.21 -6.98 -20.29
N THR A 159 -25.12 -6.87 -21.06
CA THR A 159 -24.42 -8.02 -21.67
C THR A 159 -23.93 -9.03 -20.62
N LEU A 160 -23.67 -8.59 -19.38
CA LEU A 160 -23.22 -9.46 -18.30
C LEU A 160 -24.27 -10.49 -17.88
N ASN A 161 -25.56 -10.23 -18.16
CA ASN A 161 -26.65 -11.17 -17.91
C ASN A 161 -26.54 -12.43 -18.78
N ASN A 162 -25.87 -12.33 -19.93
CA ASN A 162 -25.69 -13.43 -20.87
C ASN A 162 -24.50 -14.35 -20.50
N LEU A 163 -23.71 -14.01 -19.49
CA LEU A 163 -22.58 -14.81 -19.05
C LEU A 163 -23.04 -16.12 -18.40
N SER A 164 -22.21 -17.17 -18.47
CA SER A 164 -22.47 -18.42 -17.74
C SER A 164 -22.40 -18.19 -16.22
N ALA A 165 -22.92 -19.15 -15.46
CA ALA A 165 -22.85 -19.10 -13.99
C ALA A 165 -21.40 -19.08 -13.49
N GLU A 166 -20.50 -19.79 -14.17
CA GLU A 166 -19.06 -19.83 -13.88
C GLU A 166 -18.40 -18.48 -14.13
N ALA A 167 -18.70 -17.86 -15.29
CA ALA A 167 -18.18 -16.55 -15.63
C ALA A 167 -18.64 -15.46 -14.64
N ARG A 168 -19.90 -15.52 -14.17
CA ARG A 168 -20.42 -14.59 -13.17
C ARG A 168 -19.73 -14.69 -11.81
N LYS A 169 -19.12 -15.84 -11.45
CA LYS A 169 -18.32 -15.96 -10.22
C LYS A 169 -17.06 -15.09 -10.22
N LEU A 170 -16.59 -14.69 -11.40
CA LEU A 170 -15.43 -13.82 -11.60
C LEU A 170 -15.78 -12.34 -11.45
N LEU A 171 -17.06 -12.00 -11.37
CA LEU A 171 -17.54 -10.63 -11.23
C LEU A 171 -17.84 -10.31 -9.76
N PRO A 172 -17.71 -9.04 -9.35
CA PRO A 172 -18.29 -8.60 -8.10
C PRO A 172 -19.81 -8.85 -8.13
N LYS A 173 -20.41 -9.05 -6.96
CA LYS A 173 -21.87 -9.03 -6.84
C LYS A 173 -22.37 -7.64 -7.25
N LEU A 174 -22.90 -7.54 -8.46
CA LEU A 174 -23.52 -6.33 -8.95
C LEU A 174 -24.81 -6.11 -8.14
N ARG A 175 -24.99 -4.91 -7.60
CA ARG A 175 -26.29 -4.50 -7.05
C ARG A 175 -27.22 -4.22 -8.23
N ASP A 176 -28.49 -4.58 -8.09
CA ASP A 176 -29.52 -4.35 -9.12
C ASP A 176 -29.72 -2.86 -9.48
N THR A 177 -29.15 -1.94 -8.70
CA THR A 177 -29.18 -0.49 -8.92
C THR A 177 -27.79 0.12 -8.88
N PHE A 178 -26.98 -0.05 -9.93
CA PHE A 178 -25.79 0.79 -10.13
C PHE A 178 -26.21 2.12 -10.78
N ASN A 179 -26.84 3.00 -10.00
CA ASN A 179 -27.15 4.35 -10.48
C ASN A 179 -25.88 5.21 -10.46
N LEU A 180 -25.23 5.33 -11.62
CA LEU A 180 -24.00 6.11 -11.81
C LEU A 180 -24.12 7.60 -11.43
N ARG A 181 -25.33 8.12 -11.17
CA ARG A 181 -25.53 9.48 -10.67
C ARG A 181 -25.14 9.66 -9.20
N GLY A 182 -25.22 8.62 -8.37
CA GLY A 182 -24.96 8.73 -6.92
C GLY A 182 -23.47 8.84 -6.54
N LEU A 183 -22.56 8.37 -7.39
CA LEU A 183 -21.12 8.38 -7.09
C LEU A 183 -20.44 9.75 -7.27
N ARG A 184 -21.13 10.73 -7.86
CA ARG A 184 -20.60 12.11 -7.97
C ARG A 184 -20.82 12.96 -6.73
N GLU A 185 -21.71 12.55 -5.82
CA GLU A 185 -22.06 13.35 -4.63
C GLU A 185 -21.45 12.80 -3.33
N GLU A 186 -20.91 11.58 -3.31
CA GLU A 186 -20.34 10.97 -2.10
C GLU A 186 -18.80 11.06 -2.00
N PHE A 187 -18.14 11.73 -2.95
CA PHE A 187 -16.67 11.89 -2.97
C PHE A 187 -16.19 13.34 -3.18
N ILE A 188 -17.01 14.34 -2.82
CA ILE A 188 -16.59 15.74 -2.68
C ILE A 188 -16.89 16.21 -1.25
#